data_AF-A0A0P0DX22-F1
#
_entry.id   AF-A0A0P0DX22-F1
#
_cell.length_a   1.000
_cell.length_b   1.000
_cell.length_c   1.000
_cell.angle_alpha   90.00
_cell.angle_beta   90.00
_cell.angle_gamma   90.00
#
_symmetry.space_group_name_H-M   'P 1'
#
loop_
_entity.id
_entity.type
_entity.pdbx_description
1 polymer ?
#
loop_
_entity_poly.entity_id
_entity_poly.type
_entity_poly.pdbx_seq_one_letter_code
_entity_poly.pdbx_strand_id
1 'polypeptide(L)'
;MTLWDVLASFPEGIRFVQARALVIEHDAMGAPNVPVRKWNKAIDSMLAAADAVRANPVLLERLKALPRDALPDDERPAWEDLLRPPVDELWDDPAALLADPRVGTTSLDIARAVYLVEDPLAERDGTDHGFPDARKLSHFGGLPLLGHSERAPDSPLLVQVDFGYLPYASISRTETRILREGGVPTEGMLQVFATADSDSRTAPDLPGGGVIVRYIAENDVVAARWSHSDEDGDYPWRGLKFSPGVTTEIKVWSSSVSELARWVEEEAYSAARMGCPDPTGWYGGFPDEASGIDAPRMRARPVSHLLGAVAVDFALDDYDTAVLRQELPLEDALDEHVLLIELAGVQALEDAFGDEGRLQVWMRRSDLHARRFDRIVSFLMSP
;
A
#
# COMPACT_ATOMS: atom_id res chain seq x y z
N MET A 1 13.27 21.62 -23.67
CA MET A 1 14.43 21.11 -22.91
C MET A 1 14.05 19.69 -22.53
N THR A 2 14.76 18.71 -23.07
CA THR A 2 14.49 17.28 -22.85
C THR A 2 15.25 16.77 -21.61
N LEU A 3 14.98 15.52 -21.20
CA LEU A 3 15.80 14.83 -20.19
C LEU A 3 17.27 14.81 -20.62
N TRP A 4 17.52 14.49 -21.89
CA TRP A 4 18.87 14.38 -22.43
C TRP A 4 19.61 15.72 -22.46
N ASP A 5 18.93 16.83 -22.74
CA ASP A 5 19.52 18.18 -22.65
C ASP A 5 20.00 18.49 -21.22
N VAL A 6 19.19 18.13 -20.22
CA VAL A 6 19.52 18.30 -18.80
C VAL A 6 20.71 17.44 -18.43
N LEU A 7 20.69 16.14 -18.75
CA LEU A 7 21.79 15.22 -18.43
C LEU A 7 23.09 15.56 -19.15
N ALA A 8 23.04 15.99 -20.41
CA ALA A 8 24.21 16.40 -21.19
C ALA A 8 24.90 17.66 -20.66
N SER A 9 24.19 18.45 -19.84
CA SER A 9 24.75 19.65 -19.20
C SER A 9 25.67 19.34 -18.02
N PHE A 10 25.78 18.08 -17.60
CA PHE A 10 26.53 17.65 -16.41
C PHE A 10 27.41 16.42 -16.69
N PRO A 11 28.66 16.35 -16.18
CA PRO A 11 29.54 15.21 -16.41
C PRO A 11 28.95 13.87 -15.96
N GLU A 12 28.31 13.83 -14.80
CA GLU A 12 27.62 12.67 -14.25
C GLU A 12 26.41 12.25 -15.08
N GLY A 13 25.64 13.20 -15.62
CA GLY A 13 24.53 12.90 -16.53
C GLY A 13 25.02 12.25 -17.84
N ILE A 14 26.13 12.74 -18.41
CA ILE A 14 26.77 12.13 -19.58
C ILE A 14 27.18 10.67 -19.29
N ARG A 15 27.79 10.41 -18.11
CA ARG A 15 28.19 9.04 -17.73
C ARG A 15 26.98 8.11 -17.58
N PHE A 16 25.89 8.60 -17.00
CA PHE A 16 24.67 7.83 -16.86
C PHE A 16 24.10 7.44 -18.23
N VAL A 17 23.98 8.39 -19.17
CA VAL A 17 23.49 8.11 -20.53
C VAL A 17 24.35 7.07 -21.23
N GLN A 18 25.68 7.16 -21.12
CA GLN A 18 26.61 6.19 -21.71
C GLN A 18 26.48 4.79 -21.09
N ALA A 19 26.38 4.70 -19.76
CA ALA A 19 26.24 3.44 -19.06
C ALA A 19 24.89 2.77 -19.37
N ARG A 20 23.80 3.55 -19.41
CA ARG A 20 22.46 3.05 -19.76
C ARG A 20 22.39 2.54 -21.19
N ALA A 21 23.01 3.24 -22.15
CA ALA A 21 23.08 2.77 -23.54
C ALA A 21 23.74 1.39 -23.66
N LEU A 22 24.76 1.11 -22.84
CA LEU A 22 25.43 -0.20 -22.81
C LEU A 22 24.49 -1.31 -22.29
N VAL A 23 23.67 -1.02 -21.28
CA VAL A 23 22.66 -1.95 -20.74
C VAL A 23 21.60 -2.26 -21.80
N ILE A 24 21.08 -1.22 -22.47
CA ILE A 24 20.09 -1.39 -23.55
C ILE A 24 20.67 -2.21 -24.72
N GLU A 25 21.91 -1.95 -25.12
CA GLU A 25 22.58 -2.74 -26.15
C GLU A 25 22.70 -4.21 -25.73
N HIS A 26 23.04 -4.47 -24.47
CA HIS A 26 23.14 -5.82 -23.94
C HIS A 26 21.79 -6.53 -23.86
N ASP A 27 20.73 -5.81 -23.47
CA ASP A 27 19.38 -6.36 -23.37
C ASP A 27 18.85 -6.74 -24.76
N ALA A 28 19.07 -5.88 -25.77
CA ALA A 28 18.71 -6.12 -27.16
C ALA A 28 19.42 -7.33 -27.79
N MET A 29 20.59 -7.73 -27.27
CA MET A 29 21.28 -8.96 -27.71
C MET A 29 20.63 -10.25 -27.15
N GLY A 30 19.83 -10.14 -26.09
CA GLY A 30 19.17 -11.25 -25.39
C GLY A 30 20.07 -11.98 -24.38
N ALA A 31 19.45 -12.46 -23.29
CA ALA A 31 20.11 -13.12 -22.16
C ALA A 31 21.14 -14.23 -22.51
N PRO A 32 20.94 -15.11 -23.51
CA PRO A 32 21.95 -16.13 -23.82
C PRO A 32 23.22 -15.59 -24.50
N ASN A 33 23.19 -14.37 -25.04
CA ASN A 33 24.27 -13.83 -25.88
C ASN A 33 25.20 -12.86 -25.14
N VAL A 34 24.84 -12.44 -23.93
CA VAL A 34 25.67 -11.57 -23.10
C VAL A 34 26.21 -12.36 -21.90
N PRO A 35 27.54 -12.53 -21.77
CA PRO A 35 28.11 -13.15 -20.58
C PRO A 35 27.65 -12.43 -19.30
N VAL A 36 27.15 -13.17 -18.32
CA VAL A 36 26.62 -12.63 -17.04
C VAL A 36 27.58 -11.63 -16.39
N ARG A 37 28.90 -11.87 -16.44
CA ARG A 37 29.89 -10.93 -15.90
C ARG A 37 29.90 -9.57 -16.61
N LYS A 38 29.68 -9.54 -17.93
CA LYS A 38 29.57 -8.30 -18.71
C LYS A 38 28.27 -7.58 -18.39
N TRP A 39 27.17 -8.33 -18.32
CA TRP A 39 25.86 -7.82 -17.90
C TRP A 39 25.95 -7.15 -16.53
N ASN A 40 26.41 -7.87 -15.51
CA ASN A 40 26.53 -7.33 -14.14
C ASN A 40 27.40 -6.07 -14.11
N LYS A 41 28.54 -6.08 -14.81
CA LYS A 41 29.41 -4.89 -14.89
C LYS A 41 28.72 -3.68 -15.53
N ALA A 42 27.88 -3.91 -16.56
CA ALA A 42 27.10 -2.85 -17.20
C ALA A 42 26.08 -2.26 -16.21
N ILE A 43 25.34 -3.13 -15.51
CA ILE A 43 24.38 -2.74 -14.48
C ILE A 43 25.07 -1.98 -13.34
N ASP A 44 26.17 -2.51 -12.78
CA ASP A 44 26.94 -1.85 -11.72
C ASP A 44 27.41 -0.45 -12.15
N SER A 45 27.84 -0.31 -13.41
CA SER A 45 28.29 0.98 -13.95
C SER A 45 27.13 1.97 -14.11
N MET A 46 25.95 1.49 -14.53
CA MET A 46 24.75 2.30 -14.65
C MET A 46 24.26 2.78 -13.28
N LEU A 47 24.20 1.88 -12.29
CA LEU A 47 23.80 2.21 -10.92
C LEU A 47 24.75 3.22 -10.29
N ALA A 48 26.06 3.01 -10.39
CA ALA A 48 27.05 3.97 -9.88
C ALA A 48 26.95 5.35 -10.55
N ALA A 49 26.60 5.40 -11.84
CA ALA A 49 26.38 6.67 -12.53
C ALA A 49 25.06 7.34 -12.12
N ALA A 50 24.00 6.57 -11.88
CA ALA A 50 22.74 7.07 -11.33
C ALA A 50 22.93 7.66 -9.93
N ASP A 51 23.70 6.99 -9.06
CA ASP A 51 24.03 7.50 -7.73
C ASP A 51 24.82 8.82 -7.79
N ALA A 52 25.74 8.96 -8.75
CA ALA A 52 26.45 10.21 -8.98
C ALA A 52 25.51 11.34 -9.43
N VAL A 53 24.50 11.04 -10.25
CA VAL A 53 23.45 12.00 -10.61
C VAL A 53 22.63 12.41 -9.39
N ARG A 54 22.18 11.44 -8.58
CA ARG A 54 21.37 11.66 -7.37
C ARG A 54 22.14 12.45 -6.30
N ALA A 55 23.45 12.28 -6.21
CA ALA A 55 24.31 13.03 -5.31
C ALA A 55 24.57 14.49 -5.74
N ASN A 56 24.22 14.88 -6.97
CA ASN A 56 24.32 16.27 -7.42
C ASN A 56 22.98 17.01 -7.22
N PRO A 57 22.86 17.89 -6.21
CA PRO A 57 21.60 18.57 -5.91
C PRO A 57 21.14 19.50 -7.04
N VAL A 58 22.07 20.14 -7.78
CA VAL A 58 21.72 21.05 -8.87
C VAL A 58 21.14 20.30 -10.06
N LEU A 59 21.74 19.15 -10.40
CA LEU A 59 21.22 18.29 -11.45
C LEU A 59 19.88 17.67 -11.04
N LEU A 60 19.78 17.16 -9.81
CA LEU A 60 18.57 16.54 -9.30
C LEU A 60 17.37 17.51 -9.30
N GLU A 61 17.56 18.75 -8.84
CA GLU A 61 16.49 19.77 -8.89
C GLU A 61 16.08 20.11 -10.33
N ARG A 62 17.01 20.11 -11.29
CA ARG A 62 16.66 20.29 -12.71
C ARG A 62 15.86 19.12 -13.27
N LEU A 63 16.18 17.90 -12.84
CA LEU A 63 15.45 16.70 -13.26
C LEU A 63 14.02 16.69 -12.67
N LYS A 64 13.87 17.04 -11.38
CA LYS A 64 12.55 17.18 -10.72
C LYS A 64 11.67 18.25 -11.37
N ALA A 65 12.27 19.30 -11.92
CA ALA A 65 11.55 20.35 -12.62
C ALA A 65 11.03 19.94 -14.00
N LEU A 66 11.41 18.75 -14.51
CA LEU A 66 10.88 18.23 -15.77
C LEU A 66 9.48 17.62 -15.53
N PRO A 67 8.44 18.06 -16.25
CA PRO A 67 7.10 17.48 -16.11
C PRO A 67 7.08 16.06 -16.70
N ARG A 68 6.88 15.05 -15.84
CA ARG A 68 6.90 13.61 -16.20
C ARG A 68 6.03 13.29 -17.43
N ASP A 69 4.80 13.83 -17.46
CA ASP A 69 3.82 13.53 -18.51
C ASP A 69 4.15 14.22 -19.84
N ALA A 70 5.04 15.21 -19.84
CA ALA A 70 5.53 15.85 -21.06
C ALA A 70 6.80 15.19 -21.61
N LEU A 71 7.40 14.23 -20.89
CA LEU A 71 8.57 13.51 -21.36
C LEU A 71 8.19 12.50 -22.46
N PRO A 72 9.00 12.40 -23.53
CA PRO A 72 8.88 11.31 -24.50
C PRO A 72 8.90 9.94 -23.83
N ASP A 73 8.18 8.97 -24.41
CA ASP A 73 8.04 7.63 -23.82
C ASP A 73 9.39 6.89 -23.70
N ASP A 74 10.38 7.19 -24.55
CA ASP A 74 11.73 6.63 -24.48
C ASP A 74 12.62 7.29 -23.41
N GLU A 75 12.27 8.51 -22.98
CA GLU A 75 12.96 9.25 -21.91
C GLU A 75 12.42 8.91 -20.52
N ARG A 76 11.11 8.66 -20.42
CA ARG A 76 10.42 8.47 -19.14
C ARG A 76 11.05 7.38 -18.25
N PRO A 77 11.43 6.18 -18.74
CA PRO A 77 12.04 5.17 -17.89
C PRO A 77 13.37 5.62 -17.29
N ALA A 78 14.18 6.38 -18.03
CA ALA A 78 15.45 6.90 -17.52
C ALA A 78 15.25 8.01 -16.48
N TRP A 79 14.22 8.84 -16.65
CA TRP A 79 13.82 9.83 -15.65
C TRP A 79 13.36 9.14 -14.36
N GLU A 80 12.53 8.10 -14.49
CA GLU A 80 12.05 7.28 -13.38
C GLU A 80 13.22 6.59 -12.66
N ASP A 81 14.14 5.93 -13.39
CA ASP A 81 15.34 5.32 -12.80
C ASP A 81 16.13 6.30 -11.93
N LEU A 82 16.25 7.56 -12.36
CA LEU A 82 17.04 8.57 -11.65
C LEU A 82 16.35 9.12 -10.41
N LEU A 83 15.04 9.35 -10.52
CA LEU A 83 14.30 10.10 -9.51
C LEU A 83 13.43 9.22 -8.60
N ARG A 84 13.15 7.96 -8.96
CA ARG A 84 12.35 7.01 -8.17
C ARG A 84 12.91 6.88 -6.77
N PRO A 85 12.15 7.25 -5.73
CA PRO A 85 12.60 7.10 -4.35
C PRO A 85 12.77 5.60 -4.03
N PRO A 86 13.73 5.23 -3.18
CA PRO A 86 14.04 3.83 -2.89
C PRO A 86 13.09 3.33 -1.79
N VAL A 87 11.78 3.42 -2.05
CA VAL A 87 10.75 3.20 -1.02
C VAL A 87 10.84 1.78 -0.46
N ASP A 88 11.08 0.79 -1.29
CA ASP A 88 11.27 -0.61 -0.89
C ASP A 88 12.51 -0.82 0.00
N GLU A 89 13.59 -0.07 -0.23
CA GLU A 89 14.80 -0.13 0.59
C GLU A 89 14.66 0.63 1.92
N LEU A 90 13.83 1.69 1.95
CA LEU A 90 13.71 2.63 3.08
C LEU A 90 12.34 2.61 3.77
N TRP A 91 11.42 1.73 3.41
CA TRP A 91 10.05 1.68 3.96
C TRP A 91 10.00 1.54 5.50
N ASP A 92 11.05 1.00 6.10
CA ASP A 92 11.18 0.81 7.54
C ASP A 92 11.75 2.04 8.24
N ASP A 93 12.21 3.04 7.50
CA ASP A 93 12.80 4.27 8.01
C ASP A 93 12.23 5.51 7.30
N PRO A 94 11.05 5.99 7.76
CA PRO A 94 10.44 7.22 7.25
C PRO A 94 11.39 8.44 7.31
N ALA A 95 12.29 8.49 8.29
CA ALA A 95 13.24 9.58 8.42
C ALA A 95 14.33 9.52 7.34
N ALA A 96 14.82 8.32 7.01
CA ALA A 96 15.74 8.14 5.89
C ALA A 96 15.06 8.45 4.55
N LEU A 97 13.80 8.05 4.37
CA LEU A 97 13.05 8.37 3.14
C LEU A 97 12.81 9.88 2.98
N LEU A 98 12.45 10.59 4.06
CA LEU A 98 12.34 12.06 4.04
C LEU A 98 13.69 12.76 3.80
N ALA A 99 14.78 12.18 4.31
CA ALA A 99 16.13 12.68 4.09
C ALA A 99 16.67 12.38 2.68
N ASP A 100 16.02 11.49 1.93
CA ASP A 100 16.43 11.16 0.57
C ASP A 100 16.32 12.41 -0.33
N PRO A 101 17.39 12.79 -1.06
CA PRO A 101 17.38 13.95 -1.93
C PRO A 101 16.26 13.95 -2.98
N ARG A 102 15.72 12.79 -3.37
CA ARG A 102 14.60 12.67 -4.31
C ARG A 102 13.27 13.12 -3.68
N VAL A 103 13.09 12.93 -2.38
CA VAL A 103 11.92 13.38 -1.60
C VAL A 103 12.18 14.79 -1.05
N GLY A 104 13.16 14.92 -0.14
CA GLY A 104 13.81 16.18 0.25
C GLY A 104 12.90 17.35 0.62
N THR A 105 11.71 17.10 1.17
CA THR A 105 10.71 18.13 1.48
C THR A 105 10.19 18.03 2.90
N THR A 106 9.84 19.17 3.51
CA THR A 106 9.16 19.25 4.81
C THR A 106 7.65 19.42 4.67
N SER A 107 7.14 19.46 3.44
CA SER A 107 5.71 19.64 3.12
C SER A 107 4.94 18.31 3.09
N LEU A 108 5.65 17.20 3.32
CA LEU A 108 5.14 15.84 3.33
C LEU A 108 5.49 15.19 4.67
N ASP A 109 4.52 14.51 5.27
CA ASP A 109 4.75 13.54 6.33
C ASP A 109 4.69 12.13 5.77
N ILE A 110 5.44 11.23 6.40
CA ILE A 110 5.49 9.82 6.03
C ILE A 110 5.14 8.99 7.26
N ALA A 111 4.08 8.19 7.14
CA ALA A 111 3.61 7.30 8.19
C ALA A 111 3.79 5.85 7.78
N ARG A 112 4.15 4.98 8.73
CA ARG A 112 4.24 3.54 8.49
C ARG A 112 2.85 2.92 8.43
N ALA A 113 2.68 1.94 7.56
CA ALA A 113 1.45 1.19 7.39
C ALA A 113 1.75 -0.32 7.22
N VAL A 114 0.72 -1.13 7.42
CA VAL A 114 0.76 -2.56 7.05
C VAL A 114 -0.20 -2.77 5.89
N TYR A 115 0.35 -3.01 4.71
CA TYR A 115 -0.38 -3.28 3.50
C TYR A 115 -1.00 -4.68 3.52
N LEU A 116 -2.25 -4.74 3.08
CA LEU A 116 -3.07 -5.95 2.94
C LEU A 116 -3.13 -6.29 1.46
N VAL A 117 -2.28 -7.24 1.05
CA VAL A 117 -2.11 -7.64 -0.35
C VAL A 117 -2.85 -8.95 -0.57
N GLU A 118 -3.65 -9.03 -1.62
CA GLU A 118 -4.24 -10.30 -2.02
C GLU A 118 -3.15 -11.33 -2.34
N ASP A 119 -3.28 -12.51 -1.75
CA ASP A 119 -2.45 -13.67 -2.04
C ASP A 119 -3.24 -14.67 -2.90
N PRO A 120 -3.01 -14.71 -4.22
CA PRO A 120 -3.70 -15.62 -5.12
C PRO A 120 -3.27 -17.08 -4.94
N LEU A 121 -2.17 -17.33 -4.20
CA LEU A 121 -1.71 -18.67 -3.85
C LEU A 121 -2.26 -19.13 -2.49
N ALA A 122 -2.95 -18.26 -1.75
CA ALA A 122 -3.55 -18.66 -0.49
C ALA A 122 -4.67 -19.68 -0.74
N GLU A 123 -4.51 -20.87 -0.17
CA GLU A 123 -5.54 -21.91 -0.19
C GLU A 123 -6.57 -21.63 0.91
N ARG A 124 -7.86 -21.72 0.54
CA ARG A 124 -9.01 -21.54 1.44
C ARG A 124 -9.04 -22.58 2.57
N ASP A 125 -8.43 -23.73 2.36
CA ASP A 125 -8.59 -24.91 3.21
C ASP A 125 -7.68 -24.89 4.46
N GLY A 126 -6.79 -23.90 4.61
CA GLY A 126 -5.93 -23.78 5.80
C GLY A 126 -5.04 -25.00 6.09
N THR A 127 -5.02 -26.01 5.20
CA THR A 127 -4.22 -27.23 5.34
C THR A 127 -2.80 -26.94 4.88
N ASP A 128 -1.96 -26.44 5.77
CA ASP A 128 -0.56 -26.23 5.42
C ASP A 128 0.24 -27.54 5.42
N HIS A 129 1.11 -27.62 4.43
CA HIS A 129 2.16 -28.59 4.17
C HIS A 129 3.27 -28.56 5.25
N GLY A 130 2.93 -28.85 6.52
CA GLY A 130 3.90 -29.20 7.55
C GLY A 130 4.17 -28.17 8.65
N PHE A 131 3.37 -27.11 8.79
CA PHE A 131 3.36 -26.24 9.97
C PHE A 131 2.06 -26.43 10.77
N PRO A 132 2.07 -27.25 11.84
CA PRO A 132 0.85 -27.64 12.55
C PRO A 132 0.10 -26.50 13.28
N ASP A 133 0.64 -25.28 13.35
CA ASP A 133 0.10 -24.17 14.17
C ASP A 133 -0.24 -22.88 13.40
N ALA A 134 -0.08 -22.84 12.07
CA ALA A 134 -0.24 -21.59 11.30
C ALA A 134 -1.68 -21.42 10.79
N ARG A 135 -2.55 -20.80 11.59
CA ARG A 135 -3.94 -20.50 11.20
C ARG A 135 -3.99 -19.44 10.09
N LYS A 136 -4.41 -19.80 8.87
CA LYS A 136 -4.53 -18.86 7.73
C LYS A 136 -5.92 -18.25 7.68
N LEU A 137 -6.25 -17.38 8.64
CA LEU A 137 -7.60 -16.82 8.78
C LEU A 137 -7.76 -15.42 8.16
N SER A 138 -6.68 -14.79 7.73
CA SER A 138 -6.71 -13.45 7.12
C SER A 138 -7.13 -13.51 5.65
N HIS A 139 -8.20 -12.79 5.29
CA HIS A 139 -8.76 -12.78 3.94
C HIS A 139 -9.63 -11.54 3.67
N PHE A 140 -9.78 -11.17 2.41
CA PHE A 140 -10.88 -10.33 1.92
C PHE A 140 -12.12 -11.18 1.61
N GLY A 141 -13.30 -10.58 1.73
CA GLY A 141 -14.59 -11.19 1.40
C GLY A 141 -14.87 -12.46 2.19
N GLY A 142 -15.65 -13.38 1.62
CA GLY A 142 -15.97 -14.66 2.22
C GLY A 142 -16.86 -14.56 3.46
N LEU A 143 -16.87 -15.62 4.26
CA LEU A 143 -17.65 -15.71 5.49
C LEU A 143 -16.76 -15.36 6.71
N PRO A 144 -17.29 -14.59 7.67
CA PRO A 144 -16.53 -14.24 8.87
C PRO A 144 -16.30 -15.45 9.75
N LEU A 145 -15.17 -15.43 10.46
CA LEU A 145 -15.02 -16.27 11.64
C LEU A 145 -16.07 -15.86 12.68
N LEU A 146 -16.89 -16.82 13.10
CA LEU A 146 -17.85 -16.63 14.18
C LEU A 146 -17.27 -17.15 15.50
N GLY A 147 -17.29 -16.30 16.53
CA GLY A 147 -17.04 -16.74 17.90
C GLY A 147 -18.11 -17.74 18.37
N HIS A 148 -17.84 -18.45 19.46
CA HIS A 148 -18.65 -19.57 19.96
C HIS A 148 -20.13 -19.25 20.30
N SER A 149 -20.52 -17.97 20.30
CA SER A 149 -21.88 -17.52 20.65
C SER A 149 -22.36 -16.30 19.86
N GLU A 150 -21.66 -15.92 18.78
CA GLU A 150 -21.95 -14.69 18.06
C GLU A 150 -22.57 -14.95 16.68
N ARG A 151 -23.53 -14.11 16.32
CA ARG A 151 -24.04 -14.02 14.96
C ARG A 151 -23.18 -13.02 14.16
N ALA A 152 -22.97 -13.30 12.89
CA ALA A 152 -22.44 -12.30 11.95
C ALA A 152 -23.35 -11.07 11.96
N PRO A 153 -22.82 -9.86 11.75
CA PRO A 153 -23.65 -8.74 11.31
C PRO A 153 -24.40 -9.11 10.03
N ASP A 154 -25.53 -8.45 9.78
CA ASP A 154 -26.26 -8.65 8.52
C ASP A 154 -25.55 -7.94 7.33
N SER A 155 -24.56 -7.08 7.60
CA SER A 155 -23.69 -6.46 6.59
C SER A 155 -22.60 -7.42 6.10
N PRO A 156 -22.19 -7.32 4.82
CA PRO A 156 -21.17 -8.22 4.29
C PRO A 156 -19.79 -7.99 4.90
N LEU A 157 -19.03 -9.07 5.01
CA LEU A 157 -17.62 -9.03 5.39
C LEU A 157 -16.80 -8.49 4.22
N LEU A 158 -16.03 -7.43 4.48
CA LEU A 158 -15.08 -6.89 3.52
C LEU A 158 -13.69 -7.47 3.75
N VAL A 159 -13.23 -7.47 5.01
CA VAL A 159 -11.91 -7.99 5.37
C VAL A 159 -11.91 -8.58 6.77
N GLN A 160 -11.12 -9.62 6.94
CA GLN A 160 -10.75 -10.19 8.22
C GLN A 160 -9.22 -10.25 8.33
N VAL A 161 -8.67 -9.70 9.40
CA VAL A 161 -7.23 -9.69 9.69
C VAL A 161 -6.96 -10.43 10.99
N ASP A 162 -6.26 -11.54 10.91
CA ASP A 162 -5.76 -12.30 12.04
C ASP A 162 -4.36 -11.83 12.46
N PHE A 163 -4.30 -11.11 13.57
CA PHE A 163 -3.04 -10.58 14.10
C PHE A 163 -2.14 -11.67 14.69
N GLY A 164 -2.70 -12.79 15.14
CA GLY A 164 -1.91 -13.91 15.67
C GLY A 164 -1.17 -14.70 14.59
N TYR A 165 -1.55 -14.55 13.31
CA TYR A 165 -0.83 -15.14 12.17
C TYR A 165 0.42 -14.33 11.78
N LEU A 166 0.42 -13.01 12.03
CA LEU A 166 1.50 -12.12 11.62
C LEU A 166 2.89 -12.58 12.06
N PRO A 167 3.14 -13.04 13.31
CA PRO A 167 4.46 -13.50 13.78
C PRO A 167 5.07 -14.66 12.99
N TYR A 168 4.26 -15.47 12.30
CA TYR A 168 4.67 -16.72 11.65
C TYR A 168 4.86 -16.59 10.13
N ALA A 169 4.33 -15.54 9.51
CA ALA A 169 4.73 -15.17 8.16
C ALA A 169 6.21 -14.78 8.17
N SER A 170 7.01 -15.25 7.21
CA SER A 170 8.48 -15.11 7.15
C SER A 170 9.03 -13.66 7.03
N ILE A 171 8.18 -12.66 7.26
CA ILE A 171 8.43 -11.20 7.16
C ILE A 171 8.17 -10.49 8.52
N SER A 172 7.61 -11.20 9.51
CA SER A 172 6.80 -10.73 10.65
C SER A 172 7.31 -9.68 11.64
N ARG A 173 8.61 -9.38 11.70
CA ARG A 173 9.15 -8.52 12.77
C ARG A 173 8.80 -7.06 12.58
N THR A 174 8.76 -6.62 11.33
CA THR A 174 8.54 -5.21 11.00
C THR A 174 7.06 -4.86 11.15
N GLU A 175 6.14 -5.66 10.59
CA GLU A 175 4.70 -5.41 10.66
C GLU A 175 4.22 -5.45 12.11
N THR A 176 4.65 -6.45 12.88
CA THR A 176 4.32 -6.53 14.32
C THR A 176 4.80 -5.29 15.08
N ARG A 177 5.97 -4.74 14.71
CA ARG A 177 6.48 -3.49 15.27
C ARG A 177 5.59 -2.31 14.87
N ILE A 178 5.25 -2.18 13.58
CA ILE A 178 4.37 -1.11 13.08
C ILE A 178 3.02 -1.12 13.81
N LEU A 179 2.37 -2.29 13.91
CA LEU A 179 1.09 -2.43 14.61
C LEU A 179 1.21 -2.06 16.09
N ARG A 180 2.26 -2.51 16.77
CA ARG A 180 2.50 -2.18 18.18
C ARG A 180 2.74 -0.68 18.39
N GLU A 181 3.56 -0.07 17.55
CA GLU A 181 3.85 1.37 17.59
C GLU A 181 2.58 2.20 17.31
N GLY A 182 1.73 1.73 16.39
CA GLY A 182 0.43 2.35 16.09
C GLY A 182 -0.69 2.01 17.08
N GLY A 183 -0.43 1.19 18.10
CA GLY A 183 -1.40 0.84 19.14
C GLY A 183 -2.42 -0.24 18.75
N VAL A 184 -2.30 -0.84 17.55
CA VAL A 184 -3.15 -1.94 17.09
C VAL A 184 -2.82 -3.21 17.90
N PRO A 185 -3.82 -4.03 18.27
CA PRO A 185 -3.57 -5.33 18.88
C PRO A 185 -2.61 -6.19 18.04
N THR A 186 -1.66 -6.85 18.70
CA THR A 186 -0.73 -7.79 18.04
C THR A 186 -1.22 -9.24 18.08
N GLU A 187 -2.45 -9.46 18.54
CA GLU A 187 -3.11 -10.76 18.69
C GLU A 187 -4.63 -10.57 18.53
N GLY A 188 -5.35 -11.68 18.39
CA GLY A 188 -6.78 -11.67 18.07
C GLY A 188 -7.03 -11.36 16.59
N MET A 189 -8.24 -10.89 16.29
CA MET A 189 -8.71 -10.73 14.93
C MET A 189 -9.57 -9.49 14.78
N LEU A 190 -9.33 -8.72 13.72
CA LEU A 190 -10.16 -7.61 13.28
C LEU A 190 -11.04 -8.06 12.12
N GLN A 191 -12.30 -7.66 12.13
CA GLN A 191 -13.23 -7.84 11.01
C GLN A 191 -13.89 -6.50 10.68
N VAL A 192 -14.03 -6.21 9.40
CA VAL A 192 -14.73 -5.03 8.90
C VAL A 192 -15.90 -5.47 8.04
N PHE A 193 -17.08 -5.01 8.41
CA PHE A 193 -18.32 -5.24 7.68
C PHE A 193 -18.90 -3.90 7.25
N ALA A 194 -19.36 -3.79 6.01
CA ALA A 194 -20.00 -2.58 5.53
C ALA A 194 -20.89 -2.87 4.33
N THR A 195 -21.88 -2.02 4.12
CA THR A 195 -22.62 -1.95 2.85
C THR A 195 -22.00 -0.88 1.96
N ALA A 196 -22.10 -1.05 0.63
CA ALA A 196 -21.58 -0.11 -0.36
C ALA A 196 -22.25 1.29 -0.33
N ASP A 197 -23.42 1.40 0.31
CA ASP A 197 -24.30 2.56 0.13
C ASP A 197 -24.35 3.50 1.35
N SER A 198 -23.60 3.21 2.42
CA SER A 198 -23.70 3.99 3.66
C SER A 198 -22.37 4.22 4.35
N ASP A 199 -22.21 5.45 4.83
CA ASP A 199 -21.12 5.93 5.65
C ASP A 199 -21.63 6.96 6.68
N SER A 200 -20.71 7.58 7.43
CA SER A 200 -21.10 8.46 8.54
C SER A 200 -21.78 9.76 8.06
N ARG A 201 -21.65 10.11 6.78
CA ARG A 201 -22.31 11.28 6.17
C ARG A 201 -23.74 10.98 5.76
N THR A 202 -23.95 9.78 5.23
CA THR A 202 -25.21 9.34 4.63
C THR A 202 -26.13 8.64 5.64
N ALA A 203 -25.56 8.06 6.71
CA ALA A 203 -26.29 7.41 7.79
C ALA A 203 -25.80 7.83 9.19
N PRO A 204 -25.84 9.12 9.55
CA PRO A 204 -25.31 9.63 10.83
C PRO A 204 -26.05 9.10 12.07
N ASP A 205 -27.27 8.59 11.89
CA ASP A 205 -28.04 7.96 12.98
C ASP A 205 -27.59 6.52 13.28
N LEU A 206 -26.76 5.94 12.40
CA LEU A 206 -26.16 4.62 12.59
C LEU A 206 -24.73 4.80 13.11
N PRO A 207 -24.33 4.12 14.21
CA PRO A 207 -22.94 4.09 14.64
C PRO A 207 -22.01 3.68 13.50
N GLY A 208 -20.92 4.44 13.30
CA GLY A 208 -19.97 4.20 12.23
C GLY A 208 -20.55 4.30 10.82
N GLY A 209 -21.72 4.94 10.62
CA GLY A 209 -22.32 5.08 9.31
C GLY A 209 -22.85 3.77 8.70
N GLY A 210 -23.11 2.76 9.53
CA GLY A 210 -23.45 1.41 9.07
C GLY A 210 -22.24 0.51 8.82
N VAL A 211 -21.02 1.04 8.94
CA VAL A 211 -19.79 0.24 9.00
C VAL A 211 -19.64 -0.34 10.40
N ILE A 212 -19.30 -1.61 10.48
CA ILE A 212 -19.11 -2.33 11.73
C ILE A 212 -17.69 -2.87 11.77
N VAL A 213 -16.93 -2.45 12.77
CA VAL A 213 -15.64 -3.03 13.08
C VAL A 213 -15.79 -3.92 14.31
N ARG A 214 -15.39 -5.19 14.17
CA ARG A 214 -15.42 -6.16 15.25
C ARG A 214 -14.00 -6.60 15.57
N TYR A 215 -13.69 -6.69 16.87
CA TYR A 215 -12.47 -7.32 17.35
C TYR A 215 -12.80 -8.57 18.15
N ILE A 216 -12.22 -9.71 17.76
CA ILE A 216 -12.34 -10.98 18.46
C ILE A 216 -11.03 -11.21 19.21
N ALA A 217 -11.12 -11.40 20.52
CA ALA A 217 -9.94 -11.65 21.35
C ALA A 217 -9.28 -12.99 20.98
N GLU A 218 -7.96 -13.08 21.16
CA GLU A 218 -7.15 -14.25 20.80
C GLU A 218 -7.71 -15.57 21.33
N ASN A 219 -8.12 -15.60 22.61
CA ASN A 219 -8.70 -16.79 23.23
C ASN A 219 -9.98 -17.25 22.53
N ASP A 220 -10.79 -16.32 22.03
CA ASP A 220 -12.04 -16.62 21.32
C ASP A 220 -11.76 -17.06 19.88
N VAL A 221 -10.73 -16.50 19.22
CA VAL A 221 -10.26 -16.98 17.91
C VAL A 221 -9.80 -18.45 18.01
N VAL A 222 -9.04 -18.78 19.05
CA VAL A 222 -8.55 -20.15 19.30
C VAL A 222 -9.70 -21.10 19.66
N ALA A 223 -10.71 -20.61 20.38
CA ALA A 223 -11.88 -21.42 20.77
C ALA A 223 -12.97 -21.52 19.68
N ALA A 224 -12.89 -20.69 18.64
CA ALA A 224 -13.83 -20.71 17.53
C ALA A 224 -13.71 -22.03 16.75
N ARG A 225 -14.86 -22.59 16.37
CA ARG A 225 -14.86 -23.74 15.46
C ARG A 225 -14.77 -23.22 14.04
N TRP A 226 -13.72 -23.62 13.34
CA TRP A 226 -13.56 -23.31 11.92
C TRP A 226 -14.48 -24.22 11.10
N SER A 227 -15.66 -23.71 10.71
CA SER A 227 -16.46 -24.35 9.67
C SER A 227 -16.01 -23.81 8.32
N HIS A 228 -15.32 -24.65 7.55
CA HIS A 228 -15.09 -24.40 6.13
C HIS A 228 -16.44 -24.58 5.44
N SER A 229 -17.11 -23.47 5.17
CA SER A 229 -18.26 -23.47 4.27
C SER A 229 -17.75 -23.18 2.88
N ASP A 230 -18.21 -23.96 1.90
CA ASP A 230 -18.01 -23.69 0.47
C ASP A 230 -18.90 -22.52 -0.01
N GLU A 231 -19.74 -21.96 0.86
CA GLU A 231 -20.55 -20.78 0.54
C GLU A 231 -19.65 -19.57 0.40
N ASP A 232 -19.77 -18.89 -0.73
CA ASP A 232 -19.18 -17.57 -0.91
C ASP A 232 -20.00 -16.54 -0.12
N GLY A 233 -19.32 -15.60 0.54
CA GLY A 233 -19.97 -14.41 1.05
C GLY A 233 -20.36 -13.47 -0.10
N ASP A 234 -20.88 -12.29 0.23
CA ASP A 234 -21.25 -11.30 -0.81
C ASP A 234 -20.05 -10.85 -1.66
N TYR A 235 -18.83 -10.92 -1.09
CA TYR A 235 -17.57 -10.72 -1.80
C TYR A 235 -16.76 -12.02 -1.86
N PRO A 236 -16.01 -12.26 -2.95
CA PRO A 236 -15.22 -13.47 -3.12
C PRO A 236 -14.13 -13.57 -2.06
N TRP A 237 -13.89 -14.79 -1.57
CA TRP A 237 -12.78 -15.06 -0.66
C TRP A 237 -11.42 -14.89 -1.37
N ARG A 238 -10.53 -14.09 -0.79
CA ARG A 238 -9.12 -13.95 -1.20
C ARG A 238 -8.22 -13.90 0.03
N GLY A 239 -7.28 -14.81 0.15
CA GLY A 239 -6.33 -14.78 1.27
C GLY A 239 -5.46 -13.52 1.27
N LEU A 240 -4.94 -13.17 2.44
CA LEU A 240 -4.09 -11.99 2.62
C LEU A 240 -2.63 -12.35 2.88
N LYS A 241 -1.76 -11.64 2.17
CA LYS A 241 -0.36 -11.42 2.52
C LYS A 241 -0.22 -10.03 3.15
N PHE A 242 0.66 -9.94 4.12
CA PHE A 242 1.02 -8.67 4.76
C PHE A 242 2.35 -8.17 4.23
N SER A 243 2.46 -6.87 4.06
CA SER A 243 3.70 -6.21 3.69
C SER A 243 3.84 -4.92 4.49
N PRO A 244 5.02 -4.60 5.04
CA PRO A 244 5.23 -3.30 5.65
C PRO A 244 5.27 -2.24 4.55
N GLY A 245 5.08 -0.98 4.91
CA GLY A 245 5.27 0.09 3.94
C GLY A 245 5.04 1.46 4.53
N VAL A 246 4.96 2.45 3.65
CA VAL A 246 4.77 3.85 4.02
C VAL A 246 3.61 4.47 3.25
N THR A 247 2.98 5.42 3.89
CA THR A 247 1.90 6.27 3.36
C THR A 247 2.31 7.72 3.57
N THR A 248 1.66 8.66 2.86
CA THR A 248 2.09 10.06 2.87
C THR A 248 0.95 11.02 3.16
N GLU A 249 1.20 12.02 3.98
CA GLU A 249 0.26 13.11 4.27
C GLU A 249 0.84 14.46 3.82
N ILE A 250 0.05 15.24 3.09
CA ILE A 250 0.49 16.55 2.60
C ILE A 250 0.20 17.62 3.64
N LYS A 251 1.25 18.18 4.24
CA LYS A 251 1.17 19.30 5.20
C LYS A 251 0.94 20.64 4.54
N VAL A 252 1.58 20.85 3.39
CA VAL A 252 1.51 22.10 2.63
C VAL A 252 1.26 21.76 1.18
N TRP A 253 0.07 22.09 0.70
CA TRP A 253 -0.35 21.74 -0.64
C TRP A 253 0.41 22.52 -1.72
N SER A 254 0.93 21.80 -2.70
CA SER A 254 1.35 22.33 -4.00
C SER A 254 1.26 21.21 -5.04
N SER A 255 1.19 21.57 -6.33
CA SER A 255 1.15 20.57 -7.40
C SER A 255 2.36 19.63 -7.34
N SER A 256 3.56 20.17 -7.14
CA SER A 256 4.78 19.36 -7.05
C SER A 256 4.82 18.44 -5.82
N VAL A 257 4.29 18.89 -4.68
CA VAL A 257 4.20 18.05 -3.48
C VAL A 257 3.17 16.94 -3.66
N SER A 258 2.02 17.24 -4.29
CA SER A 258 1.01 16.22 -4.59
C SER A 258 1.48 15.18 -5.59
N GLU A 259 2.24 15.57 -6.60
CA GLU A 259 2.86 14.66 -7.56
C GLU A 259 3.91 13.76 -6.88
N LEU A 260 4.75 14.33 -6.02
CA LEU A 260 5.71 13.57 -5.23
C LEU A 260 5.03 12.58 -4.28
N ALA A 261 3.97 13.01 -3.59
CA ALA A 261 3.21 12.17 -2.66
C ALA A 261 2.57 10.98 -3.39
N ARG A 262 1.87 11.24 -4.50
CA ARG A 262 1.28 10.20 -5.35
C ARG A 262 2.34 9.22 -5.85
N TRP A 263 3.51 9.73 -6.18
CA TRP A 263 4.60 8.88 -6.63
C TRP A 263 5.15 7.99 -5.52
N VAL A 264 5.40 8.52 -4.32
CA VAL A 264 5.82 7.71 -3.17
C VAL A 264 4.77 6.64 -2.85
N GLU A 265 3.48 6.97 -2.97
CA GLU A 265 2.36 6.05 -2.79
C GLU A 265 2.33 4.93 -3.84
N GLU A 266 2.44 5.28 -5.13
CA GLU A 266 2.54 4.30 -6.24
C GLU A 266 3.74 3.35 -6.03
N GLU A 267 4.86 3.88 -5.55
CA GLU A 267 6.04 3.09 -5.24
C GLU A 267 5.84 2.17 -4.04
N ALA A 268 5.19 2.64 -2.98
CA ALA A 268 4.83 1.83 -1.83
C ALA A 268 3.88 0.69 -2.23
N TYR A 269 2.89 0.97 -3.10
CA TYR A 269 1.98 -0.05 -3.63
C TYR A 269 2.71 -1.10 -4.47
N SER A 270 3.63 -0.66 -5.32
CA SER A 270 4.48 -1.58 -6.12
C SER A 270 5.34 -2.45 -5.22
N ALA A 271 6.00 -1.85 -4.22
CA ALA A 271 6.85 -2.53 -3.25
C ALA A 271 6.06 -3.57 -2.44
N ALA A 272 4.87 -3.21 -1.95
CA ALA A 272 4.00 -4.09 -1.18
C ALA A 272 3.58 -5.34 -1.98
N ARG A 273 3.33 -5.17 -3.28
CA ARG A 273 2.95 -6.26 -4.20
C ARG A 273 4.13 -7.11 -4.66
N MET A 274 5.39 -6.71 -4.40
CA MET A 274 6.55 -7.48 -4.84
C MET A 274 6.55 -8.92 -4.29
N GLY A 275 6.78 -9.87 -5.19
CA GLY A 275 6.75 -11.30 -4.89
C GLY A 275 5.35 -11.88 -4.70
N CYS A 276 4.28 -11.14 -5.03
CA CYS A 276 2.94 -11.71 -5.21
C CYS A 276 2.77 -12.10 -6.69
N PRO A 277 2.68 -13.39 -7.03
CA PRO A 277 2.49 -13.81 -8.40
C PRO A 277 1.07 -13.46 -8.83
N ASP A 278 0.93 -12.43 -9.64
CA ASP A 278 -0.36 -12.10 -10.24
C ASP A 278 -0.82 -13.26 -11.15
N PRO A 279 -2.00 -13.87 -10.95
CA PRO A 279 -2.54 -14.90 -11.84
C PRO A 279 -2.77 -14.39 -13.28
N THR A 280 -2.79 -13.08 -13.49
CA THR A 280 -2.87 -12.44 -14.80
C THR A 280 -1.50 -12.09 -15.40
N GLY A 281 -0.39 -12.29 -14.66
CA GLY A 281 0.99 -12.06 -15.12
C GLY A 281 1.52 -10.63 -14.97
N TRP A 282 0.79 -9.70 -14.33
CA TRP A 282 1.09 -8.27 -14.40
C TRP A 282 2.23 -7.77 -13.51
N TYR A 283 2.58 -8.48 -12.43
CA TYR A 283 3.56 -7.98 -11.45
C TYR A 283 4.90 -8.76 -11.40
N GLY A 284 5.08 -9.78 -12.25
CA GLY A 284 6.29 -10.61 -12.20
C GLY A 284 6.77 -11.21 -13.52
N GLY A 285 6.08 -10.97 -14.63
CA GLY A 285 6.58 -11.29 -15.96
C GLY A 285 7.30 -10.09 -16.54
N PHE A 286 8.52 -10.27 -17.05
CA PHE A 286 9.02 -9.41 -18.13
C PHE A 286 7.88 -9.16 -19.12
N PRO A 287 7.65 -7.92 -19.59
CA PRO A 287 6.50 -7.59 -20.42
C PRO A 287 6.42 -8.57 -21.59
N ASP A 288 5.40 -9.42 -21.59
CA ASP A 288 5.10 -10.23 -22.75
C ASP A 288 4.49 -9.27 -23.78
N GLU A 289 5.26 -9.00 -24.85
CA GLU A 289 4.84 -8.24 -26.02
C GLU A 289 3.50 -8.75 -26.58
N ALA A 290 3.10 -10.00 -26.30
CA ALA A 290 1.82 -10.57 -26.72
C ALA A 290 0.59 -9.98 -26.01
N SER A 291 0.76 -9.34 -24.85
CA SER A 291 -0.36 -8.73 -24.12
C SER A 291 -0.85 -7.43 -24.78
N GLY A 292 -0.01 -6.76 -25.57
CA GLY A 292 -0.35 -5.46 -26.19
C GLY A 292 -0.69 -4.35 -25.19
N ILE A 293 -0.40 -4.57 -23.90
CA ILE A 293 -0.62 -3.62 -22.82
C ILE A 293 0.70 -2.89 -22.61
N ASP A 294 0.68 -1.58 -22.85
CA ASP A 294 1.81 -0.70 -22.58
C ASP A 294 2.30 -0.90 -21.13
N ALA A 295 3.49 -1.49 -20.96
CA ALA A 295 4.22 -1.57 -19.70
C ALA A 295 4.24 -0.25 -18.89
N PRO A 296 4.33 0.96 -19.51
CA PRO A 296 4.27 2.21 -18.74
C PRO A 296 2.89 2.60 -18.17
N ARG A 297 1.83 1.82 -18.42
CA ARG A 297 0.49 2.05 -17.84
C ARG A 297 0.16 1.18 -16.63
N MET A 298 1.06 0.30 -16.20
CA MET A 298 0.88 -0.45 -14.95
C MET A 298 1.18 0.47 -13.75
N ARG A 299 0.33 1.48 -13.51
CA ARG A 299 0.28 2.10 -12.19
C ARG A 299 0.01 0.98 -11.20
N ALA A 300 0.78 0.91 -10.12
CA ALA A 300 0.53 -0.06 -9.07
C ALA A 300 -0.91 0.17 -8.57
N ARG A 301 -1.77 -0.85 -8.72
CA ARG A 301 -3.15 -0.73 -8.25
C ARG A 301 -3.14 -0.42 -6.75
N PRO A 302 -4.07 0.42 -6.27
CA PRO A 302 -4.25 0.68 -4.85
C PRO A 302 -4.16 -0.57 -3.99
N VAL A 303 -3.54 -0.43 -2.82
CA VAL A 303 -3.41 -1.53 -1.85
C VAL A 303 -4.05 -1.06 -0.55
N SER A 304 -5.01 -1.84 -0.06
CA SER A 304 -5.61 -1.64 1.26
C SER A 304 -4.53 -1.69 2.35
N HIS A 305 -4.68 -0.94 3.43
CA HIS A 305 -3.69 -0.92 4.50
C HIS A 305 -4.30 -0.64 5.88
N LEU A 306 -3.65 -1.20 6.90
CA LEU A 306 -3.86 -0.84 8.30
C LEU A 306 -2.91 0.29 8.68
N LEU A 307 -3.41 1.26 9.44
CA LEU A 307 -2.66 2.45 9.87
C LEU A 307 -2.11 3.27 8.70
N GLY A 308 -1.41 4.36 9.02
CA GLY A 308 -0.84 5.28 8.05
C GLY A 308 -1.69 6.51 7.81
N ALA A 309 -1.37 7.22 6.73
CA ALA A 309 -2.14 8.31 6.18
C ALA A 309 -3.05 7.81 5.06
N VAL A 310 -4.10 8.58 4.78
CA VAL A 310 -4.99 8.35 3.63
C VAL A 310 -4.26 8.55 2.32
N ALA A 311 -4.74 7.86 1.27
CA ALA A 311 -4.27 8.10 -0.09
C ALA A 311 -4.43 9.58 -0.48
N VAL A 312 -3.45 10.11 -1.24
CA VAL A 312 -3.34 11.55 -1.54
C VAL A 312 -4.60 12.12 -2.19
N ASP A 313 -5.19 11.36 -3.10
CA ASP A 313 -6.38 11.74 -3.86
C ASP A 313 -7.68 11.55 -3.06
N PHE A 314 -7.60 11.03 -1.83
CA PHE A 314 -8.72 10.69 -0.95
C PHE A 314 -8.61 11.34 0.43
N ALA A 315 -7.88 12.44 0.54
CA ALA A 315 -7.81 13.22 1.78
C ALA A 315 -9.20 13.75 2.19
N LEU A 316 -9.49 13.75 3.49
CA LEU A 316 -10.74 14.31 4.01
C LEU A 316 -10.79 15.81 3.73
N ASP A 317 -11.90 16.28 3.18
CA ASP A 317 -12.15 17.71 3.01
C ASP A 317 -12.56 18.38 4.34
N ASP A 318 -12.83 19.69 4.31
CA ASP A 318 -13.24 20.45 5.50
C ASP A 318 -14.56 19.94 6.10
N TYR A 319 -15.48 19.43 5.27
CA TYR A 319 -16.77 18.92 5.70
C TYR A 319 -16.61 17.55 6.39
N ASP A 320 -15.91 16.62 5.75
CA ASP A 320 -15.64 15.28 6.30
C ASP A 320 -14.80 15.37 7.58
N THR A 321 -13.85 16.29 7.62
CA THR A 321 -13.08 16.60 8.84
C THR A 321 -13.97 17.13 9.96
N ALA A 322 -14.99 17.93 9.64
CA ALA A 322 -15.94 18.42 10.63
C ALA A 322 -16.83 17.28 11.16
N VAL A 323 -17.30 16.38 10.29
CA VAL A 323 -18.04 15.17 10.68
C VAL A 323 -17.20 14.29 11.61
N LEU A 324 -15.95 14.00 11.25
CA LEU A 324 -15.02 13.21 12.06
C LEU A 324 -14.85 13.80 13.47
N ARG A 325 -14.64 15.12 13.57
CA ARG A 325 -14.48 15.82 14.85
C ARG A 325 -15.75 15.87 15.68
N GLN A 326 -16.91 15.92 15.03
CA GLN A 326 -18.21 15.94 15.69
C GLN A 326 -18.57 14.56 16.28
N GLU A 327 -18.35 13.49 15.53
CA GLU A 327 -18.76 12.14 15.92
C GLU A 327 -17.72 11.43 16.81
N LEU A 328 -16.43 11.73 16.62
CA LEU A 328 -15.33 11.25 17.46
C LEU A 328 -14.61 12.42 18.14
N PRO A 329 -15.23 13.10 19.10
CA PRO A 329 -14.56 14.16 19.84
C PRO A 329 -13.38 13.59 20.63
N LEU A 330 -12.21 14.22 20.49
CA LEU A 330 -10.98 13.83 21.19
C LEU A 330 -11.16 13.98 22.72
N GLU A 331 -10.65 13.02 23.50
CA GLU A 331 -10.82 13.03 24.97
C GLU A 331 -9.91 14.06 25.66
N ASP A 332 -8.71 14.26 25.12
CA ASP A 332 -7.73 15.23 25.63
C ASP A 332 -6.84 15.79 24.50
N ALA A 333 -5.87 16.64 24.86
CA ALA A 333 -5.00 17.33 23.91
C ALA A 333 -3.90 16.46 23.29
N LEU A 334 -3.69 15.23 23.79
CA LEU A 334 -2.73 14.26 23.26
C LEU A 334 -3.42 13.13 22.48
N ASP A 335 -4.75 13.02 22.60
CA ASP A 335 -5.55 12.12 21.76
C ASP A 335 -5.61 12.65 20.33
N GLU A 336 -5.73 11.74 19.37
CA GLU A 336 -5.77 12.08 17.95
C GLU A 336 -6.63 11.08 17.18
N HIS A 337 -7.13 11.52 16.02
CA HIS A 337 -7.78 10.63 15.07
C HIS A 337 -6.72 9.81 14.34
N VAL A 338 -6.96 8.51 14.24
CA VAL A 338 -6.12 7.59 13.49
C VAL A 338 -6.95 6.88 12.43
N LEU A 339 -6.39 6.76 11.24
CA LEU A 339 -6.89 5.86 10.22
C LEU A 339 -6.60 4.43 10.70
N LEU A 340 -7.65 3.69 11.09
CA LEU A 340 -7.49 2.29 11.49
C LEU A 340 -7.18 1.43 10.27
N ILE A 341 -7.99 1.60 9.22
CA ILE A 341 -7.90 0.84 7.99
C ILE A 341 -8.44 1.65 6.82
N GLU A 342 -7.77 1.56 5.68
CA GLU A 342 -8.27 1.96 4.38
C GLU A 342 -8.40 0.72 3.50
N LEU A 343 -9.59 0.53 2.90
CA LEU A 343 -9.87 -0.54 1.95
C LEU A 343 -10.04 0.04 0.56
N ALA A 344 -9.20 -0.39 -0.37
CA ALA A 344 -9.33 -0.04 -1.78
C ALA A 344 -10.37 -0.94 -2.47
N GLY A 345 -11.28 -0.34 -3.24
CA GLY A 345 -12.31 -1.01 -4.03
C GLY A 345 -11.76 -1.66 -5.30
N VAL A 346 -10.73 -2.48 -5.14
CA VAL A 346 -10.09 -3.22 -6.23
C VAL A 346 -10.10 -4.72 -5.94
N GLN A 347 -10.01 -5.52 -7.00
CA GLN A 347 -9.85 -6.98 -6.90
C GLN A 347 -11.03 -7.66 -6.15
N ALA A 348 -10.82 -8.27 -4.98
CA ALA A 348 -11.90 -8.92 -4.20
C ALA A 348 -13.03 -7.96 -3.81
N LEU A 349 -12.71 -6.68 -3.71
CA LEU A 349 -13.64 -5.60 -3.37
C LEU A 349 -13.95 -4.72 -4.59
N GLU A 350 -13.74 -5.23 -5.80
CA GLU A 350 -14.21 -4.58 -7.03
C GLU A 350 -15.72 -4.34 -6.89
N ASP A 351 -16.16 -3.14 -7.29
CA ASP A 351 -17.52 -2.61 -7.14
C ASP A 351 -18.02 -2.37 -5.70
N ALA A 352 -17.24 -2.68 -4.66
CA ALA A 352 -17.67 -2.48 -3.27
C ALA A 352 -17.90 -1.00 -2.92
N PHE A 353 -17.14 -0.09 -3.52
CA PHE A 353 -17.15 1.35 -3.21
C PHE A 353 -17.28 2.23 -4.48
N GLY A 354 -17.72 1.65 -5.59
CA GLY A 354 -17.70 2.27 -6.92
C GLY A 354 -16.33 2.22 -7.61
N ASP A 355 -16.21 2.89 -8.76
CA ASP A 355 -15.00 2.88 -9.59
C ASP A 355 -13.81 3.49 -8.82
N GLU A 356 -12.85 2.63 -8.45
CA GLU A 356 -11.64 2.98 -7.68
C GLU A 356 -11.94 3.63 -6.32
N GLY A 357 -13.16 3.45 -5.79
CA GLY A 357 -13.55 4.00 -4.50
C GLY A 357 -12.80 3.38 -3.34
N ARG A 358 -12.85 4.04 -2.18
CA ARG A 358 -12.18 3.59 -0.95
C ARG A 358 -13.10 3.69 0.25
N LEU A 359 -13.00 2.72 1.15
CA LEU A 359 -13.57 2.84 2.49
C LEU A 359 -12.46 3.24 3.47
N GLN A 360 -12.62 4.37 4.13
CA GLN A 360 -11.76 4.79 5.24
C GLN A 360 -12.48 4.59 6.56
N VAL A 361 -11.81 3.96 7.53
CA VAL A 361 -12.34 3.78 8.88
C VAL A 361 -11.40 4.45 9.88
N TRP A 362 -11.96 5.41 10.60
CA TRP A 362 -11.26 6.26 11.55
C TRP A 362 -11.71 5.95 12.98
N MET A 363 -10.79 6.11 13.92
CA MET A 363 -11.08 6.03 15.35
C MET A 363 -10.16 6.96 16.15
N ARG A 364 -10.42 7.13 17.45
CA ARG A 364 -9.47 7.84 18.33
C ARG A 364 -8.34 6.90 18.73
N ARG A 365 -7.13 7.42 18.90
CA ARG A 365 -6.00 6.64 19.40
C ARG A 365 -6.29 6.05 20.78
N SER A 366 -6.97 6.81 21.64
CA SER A 366 -7.45 6.34 22.95
C SER A 366 -8.38 5.12 22.83
N ASP A 367 -9.32 5.13 21.87
CA ASP A 367 -10.23 4.01 21.60
C ASP A 367 -9.49 2.78 21.09
N LEU A 368 -8.48 2.97 20.23
CA LEU A 368 -7.68 1.89 19.67
C LEU A 368 -6.91 1.16 20.78
N HIS A 369 -6.25 1.92 21.67
CA HIS A 369 -5.56 1.35 22.82
C HIS A 369 -6.51 0.65 23.80
N ALA A 370 -7.71 1.19 23.99
CA ALA A 370 -8.75 0.61 24.83
C ALA A 370 -9.53 -0.53 24.15
N ARG A 371 -9.24 -0.85 22.88
CA ARG A 371 -9.93 -1.85 22.05
C ARG A 371 -11.45 -1.59 21.92
N ARG A 372 -11.85 -0.32 21.86
CA ARG A 372 -13.25 0.13 21.70
C ARG A 372 -13.61 0.26 20.22
N PHE A 373 -13.65 -0.86 19.51
CA PHE A 373 -13.90 -0.91 18.06
C PHE A 373 -15.34 -0.58 17.64
N ASP A 374 -16.25 -0.36 18.61
CA ASP A 374 -17.58 0.22 18.41
C ASP A 374 -17.57 1.75 18.24
N ARG A 375 -16.41 2.40 18.45
CA ARG A 375 -16.22 3.86 18.36
C ARG A 375 -15.44 4.22 17.11
N ILE A 376 -16.13 4.21 15.99
CA ILE A 376 -15.56 4.51 14.68
C ILE A 376 -16.39 5.55 13.92
N VAL A 377 -15.75 6.18 12.95
CA VAL A 377 -16.36 6.98 11.88
C VAL A 377 -15.84 6.42 10.56
N SER A 378 -16.68 6.39 9.55
CA SER A 378 -16.33 5.88 8.23
C SER A 378 -16.68 6.86 7.13
N PHE A 379 -15.91 6.80 6.05
CA PHE A 379 -16.14 7.55 4.83
C PHE A 379 -15.99 6.64 3.62
N LEU A 380 -17.00 6.67 2.75
CA LEU A 380 -16.94 6.06 1.42
C LEU A 380 -16.47 7.13 0.43
N MET A 381 -15.22 7.01 0.00
CA MET A 381 -14.58 7.99 -0.85
C MET A 381 -14.63 7.54 -2.30
N SER A 382 -14.93 8.47 -3.19
CA SER A 382 -14.85 8.27 -4.64
C SER A 382 -13.98 9.38 -5.24
N PRO A 383 -13.17 9.07 -6.27
CA PRO A 383 -12.18 10.00 -6.83
C PRO A 383 -12.78 11.24 -7.51
#